data_AF-A0A843DN77-F1
#
_entry.id   AF-A0A843DN77-F1
#
_cell.length_a   1.000
_cell.length_b   1.000
_cell.length_c   1.000
_cell.angle_alpha   90.00
_cell.angle_beta   90.00
_cell.angle_gamma   90.00
#
_symmetry.space_group_name_H-M   'P 1'
#
loop_
_entity.id
_entity.type
_entity.pdbx_description
1 polymer ?
#
loop_
_entity_poly.entity_id
_entity_poly.type
_entity_poly.pdbx_seq_one_letter_code
_entity_poly.pdbx_strand_id
1 'polypeptide(L)'
;MTRITCYVNVTEEEMKIADRIAEKLGYTSRTEILTALVQSLIYGEPFRKETRELNAILTADTELSAIRDAFFAILDEYAFPVIAMHGPDYACRALSDDLKAWMYQRCKAVPQDAEMKEWVRLYYTVKKGDIIRYRIAQTTAQFAEEYEEKENEAYA
;
A
#
# COMPACT_ATOMS: atom_id res chain seq x y z
N MET A 1 17.67 5.62 19.06
CA MET A 1 16.38 5.06 18.61
C MET A 1 15.79 4.25 19.75
N THR A 2 14.67 4.68 20.30
CA THR A 2 13.99 3.98 21.41
C THR A 2 13.03 2.96 20.80
N ARG A 3 13.23 1.67 21.12
CA ARG A 3 12.38 0.58 20.62
C ARG A 3 11.33 0.28 21.69
N ILE A 4 10.05 0.42 21.36
CA ILE A 4 8.95 0.04 22.25
C ILE A 4 8.46 -1.32 21.80
N THR A 5 8.47 -2.29 22.70
CA THR A 5 7.99 -3.65 22.48
C THR A 5 6.69 -3.82 23.26
N CYS A 6 5.64 -4.33 22.64
CA CYS A 6 4.39 -4.68 23.31
C CYS A 6 4.07 -6.15 23.06
N TYR A 7 3.48 -6.80 24.06
CA TYR A 7 3.01 -8.17 23.97
C TYR A 7 1.48 -8.15 23.95
N VAL A 8 0.90 -8.86 22.99
CA VAL A 8 -0.56 -8.93 22.82
C VAL A 8 -0.96 -10.36 23.12
N ASN A 9 -1.93 -10.54 24.04
CA ASN A 9 -2.55 -11.83 24.25
C ASN A 9 -3.62 -12.04 23.18
N VAL A 10 -3.41 -13.07 22.36
CA VAL A 10 -4.29 -13.45 21.26
C VAL A 10 -4.52 -14.94 21.39
N THR A 11 -5.77 -15.38 21.22
CA THR A 11 -6.12 -16.80 21.24
C THR A 11 -5.57 -17.51 19.99
N GLU A 12 -5.45 -18.84 20.07
CA GLU A 12 -4.95 -19.63 18.94
C GLU A 12 -5.85 -19.52 17.70
N GLU A 13 -7.15 -19.38 17.91
CA GLU A 13 -8.15 -19.25 16.84
C GLU A 13 -8.06 -17.88 16.14
N GLU A 14 -7.93 -16.79 16.91
CA GLU A 14 -7.68 -15.44 16.37
C GLU A 14 -6.36 -15.38 15.59
N MET A 15 -5.32 -16.08 16.06
CA MET A 15 -4.03 -16.12 15.35
C MET A 15 -4.13 -16.89 14.03
N LYS A 16 -4.90 -17.98 13.98
CA LYS A 16 -5.16 -18.72 12.73
C LYS A 16 -5.94 -17.88 11.72
N ILE A 17 -6.87 -17.05 12.18
CA ILE A 17 -7.58 -16.09 11.33
C ILE A 17 -6.59 -15.06 10.78
N ALA A 18 -5.75 -14.48 11.63
CA ALA A 18 -4.72 -13.53 11.21
C ALA A 18 -3.76 -14.14 10.19
N ASP A 19 -3.30 -15.37 10.39
CA ASP A 19 -2.39 -16.04 9.44
C ASP A 19 -3.02 -16.26 8.06
N ARG A 20 -4.28 -16.69 7.99
CA ARG A 20 -4.99 -16.84 6.71
C ARG A 20 -5.12 -15.51 5.98
N ILE A 21 -5.42 -14.44 6.71
CA ILE A 21 -5.49 -13.08 6.16
C ILE A 21 -4.10 -12.62 5.70
N ALA A 22 -3.06 -12.93 6.48
CA ALA A 22 -1.68 -12.60 6.14
C ALA A 22 -1.26 -13.28 4.83
N GLU A 23 -1.60 -14.54 4.64
CA GLU A 23 -1.33 -15.32 3.43
C GLU A 23 -2.10 -14.78 2.22
N LYS A 24 -3.42 -14.54 2.36
CA LYS A 24 -4.28 -14.01 1.29
C LYS A 24 -3.83 -12.63 0.81
N LEU A 25 -3.31 -11.80 1.72
CA LEU A 25 -2.87 -10.42 1.45
C LEU A 25 -1.36 -10.27 1.23
N GLY A 26 -0.59 -11.36 1.26
CA GLY A 26 0.85 -11.34 0.97
C GLY A 26 1.72 -10.69 2.05
N TYR A 27 1.30 -10.68 3.31
CA TYR A 27 2.13 -10.23 4.41
C TYR A 27 3.29 -11.19 4.67
N THR A 28 4.48 -10.65 4.95
CA THR A 28 5.70 -11.45 5.08
C THR A 28 5.95 -11.94 6.51
N SER A 29 5.24 -11.39 7.49
CA SER A 29 5.32 -11.87 8.87
C SER A 29 4.07 -11.54 9.70
N ARG A 30 3.85 -12.33 10.75
CA ARG A 30 2.82 -12.07 11.78
C ARG A 30 2.96 -10.69 12.43
N THR A 31 4.19 -10.18 12.56
CA THR A 31 4.45 -8.85 13.09
C THR A 31 3.86 -7.77 12.20
N GLU A 32 3.91 -7.91 10.88
CA GLU A 32 3.37 -6.91 9.96
C GLU A 32 1.85 -6.85 10.01
N ILE A 33 1.17 -7.99 10.05
CA ILE A 33 -0.29 -8.01 10.16
C ILE A 33 -0.76 -7.52 11.53
N LEU A 34 -0.09 -7.91 12.62
CA LEU A 34 -0.42 -7.40 13.97
C LEU A 34 -0.16 -5.90 14.07
N THR A 35 0.90 -5.41 13.44
CA THR A 35 1.16 -3.97 13.35
C THR A 35 0.07 -3.26 12.56
N ALA A 36 -0.42 -3.84 11.46
CA ALA A 36 -1.51 -3.28 10.67
C ALA A 36 -2.85 -3.27 11.44
N LEU A 37 -3.15 -4.36 12.17
CA LEU A 37 -4.35 -4.46 13.02
C LEU A 37 -4.31 -3.46 14.18
N VAL A 38 -3.17 -3.36 14.86
CA VAL A 38 -2.96 -2.37 15.94
C VAL A 38 -3.01 -0.95 15.39
N GLN A 39 -2.48 -0.70 14.19
CA GLN A 39 -2.60 0.60 13.53
C GLN A 39 -4.06 0.91 13.18
N SER A 40 -4.85 -0.07 12.74
CA SER A 40 -6.30 0.09 12.48
C SER A 40 -7.08 0.42 13.76
N LEU A 41 -6.74 -0.23 14.87
CA LEU A 41 -7.37 -0.02 16.18
C LEU A 41 -6.97 1.31 16.84
N ILE A 42 -5.69 1.68 16.80
CA ILE A 42 -5.17 2.92 17.41
C ILE A 42 -5.51 4.14 16.56
N TYR A 43 -5.40 4.00 15.24
CA TYR A 43 -5.57 5.07 14.27
C TYR A 43 -6.82 4.84 13.42
N GLY A 44 -7.97 4.58 14.05
CA GLY A 44 -9.27 4.55 13.37
C GLY A 44 -9.56 5.79 12.49
N GLU A 45 -8.72 6.83 12.58
CA GLU A 45 -8.47 7.87 11.58
C GLU A 45 -6.95 7.94 11.26
N PRO A 46 -6.54 8.14 9.98
CA PRO A 46 -5.15 7.96 9.54
C PRO A 46 -4.18 8.92 10.23
N PHE A 47 -3.08 8.36 10.76
CA PHE A 47 -1.98 9.09 11.38
C PHE A 47 -1.29 10.03 10.37
N ARG A 48 -1.66 11.32 10.39
CA ARG A 48 -0.88 12.40 9.77
C ARG A 48 0.31 12.72 10.67
N LYS A 49 1.50 12.24 10.33
CA LYS A 49 2.74 12.88 10.79
C LYS A 49 3.44 13.53 9.59
N GLU A 50 3.27 14.85 9.59
CA GLU A 50 3.80 15.92 8.74
C GLU A 50 4.90 15.57 7.72
N THR A 51 4.50 15.67 6.45
CA THR A 51 5.28 15.65 5.19
C THR A 51 6.16 16.88 4.96
N ARG A 52 6.48 17.67 6.00
CA ARG A 52 7.18 18.96 5.82
C ARG A 52 8.67 18.80 5.52
N GLU A 53 9.32 17.80 6.11
CA GLU A 53 10.75 17.53 5.86
C GLU A 53 10.98 16.77 4.54
N LEU A 54 10.01 15.95 4.10
CA LEU A 54 10.05 15.30 2.79
C LEU A 54 9.83 16.30 1.64
N ASN A 55 8.92 17.27 1.80
CA ASN A 55 8.73 18.32 0.79
C ASN A 55 9.97 19.19 0.59
N ALA A 56 10.81 19.38 1.61
CA ALA A 56 12.03 20.18 1.51
C ALA A 56 13.15 19.49 0.69
N ILE A 57 13.20 18.15 0.70
CA ILE A 57 14.12 17.36 -0.15
C ILE A 57 13.62 17.31 -1.60
N LEU A 58 12.31 17.45 -1.82
CA LEU A 58 11.65 17.31 -3.12
C LEU A 58 11.70 18.56 -4.03
N THR A 59 12.20 19.70 -3.53
CA THR A 59 12.11 21.03 -4.19
C THR A 59 13.43 21.61 -4.70
N ALA A 60 14.52 20.84 -4.76
CA ALA A 60 15.81 21.40 -5.18
C ALA A 60 15.98 21.55 -6.71
N ASP A 61 15.14 20.91 -7.53
CA ASP A 61 15.22 20.99 -8.99
C ASP A 61 13.84 20.94 -9.66
N THR A 62 13.53 21.96 -10.47
CA THR A 62 12.16 22.23 -10.95
C THR A 62 11.70 21.25 -12.04
N GLU A 63 12.60 20.79 -12.91
CA GLU A 63 12.27 19.80 -13.96
C GLU A 63 12.06 18.39 -13.39
N LEU A 64 12.91 17.98 -12.45
CA LEU A 64 12.75 16.72 -11.72
C LEU A 64 11.45 16.67 -10.91
N SER A 65 10.98 17.81 -10.40
CA SER A 65 9.69 17.89 -9.71
C SER A 65 8.51 17.59 -10.65
N ALA A 66 8.53 18.11 -11.88
CA ALA A 66 7.45 17.90 -12.86
C ALA A 66 7.40 16.45 -13.36
N ILE A 67 8.57 15.83 -13.62
CA ILE A 67 8.65 14.42 -14.02
C ILE A 67 8.15 13.52 -12.89
N ARG A 68 8.53 13.80 -11.65
CA ARG A 68 8.07 13.04 -10.48
C ARG A 68 6.58 13.20 -10.24
N ASP A 69 6.03 14.41 -10.40
CA ASP A 69 4.60 14.65 -10.23
C ASP A 69 3.78 13.93 -11.32
N ALA A 70 4.27 13.92 -12.56
CA ALA A 70 3.69 13.11 -13.64
C ALA A 70 3.75 11.60 -13.33
N PHE A 71 4.87 11.14 -12.75
CA PHE A 71 5.01 9.76 -12.29
C PHE A 71 3.98 9.43 -11.20
N PHE A 72 3.78 10.31 -10.21
CA PHE A 72 2.81 10.09 -9.13
C PHE A 72 1.37 10.06 -9.66
N ALA A 73 1.04 10.90 -10.65
CA ALA A 73 -0.25 10.85 -11.31
C ALA A 73 -0.48 9.50 -12.04
N ILE A 74 0.54 8.98 -12.73
CA ILE A 74 0.48 7.63 -13.33
C ILE A 74 0.28 6.55 -12.26
N LEU A 75 0.93 6.68 -11.11
CA LEU A 75 0.72 5.74 -10.01
C LEU A 75 -0.72 5.81 -9.47
N ASP A 76 -1.27 7.00 -9.27
CA ASP A 76 -2.67 7.20 -8.85
C ASP A 76 -3.65 6.59 -9.87
N GLU A 77 -3.40 6.77 -11.17
CA GLU A 77 -4.30 6.32 -12.24
C GLU A 77 -4.25 4.80 -12.48
N TYR A 78 -3.06 4.19 -12.47
CA TYR A 78 -2.87 2.84 -13.00
C TYR A 78 -2.26 1.85 -12.02
N ALA A 79 -1.41 2.31 -11.10
CA ALA A 79 -0.63 1.42 -10.24
C ALA A 79 -1.15 1.35 -8.80
N PHE A 80 -2.04 2.27 -8.39
CA PHE A 80 -2.46 2.39 -7.00
C PHE A 80 -3.05 1.09 -6.44
N PRO A 81 -3.95 0.35 -7.12
CA PRO A 81 -4.45 -0.93 -6.62
C PRO A 81 -3.34 -1.96 -6.38
N VAL A 82 -2.38 -2.05 -7.31
CA VAL A 82 -1.27 -3.02 -7.23
C VAL A 82 -0.31 -2.65 -6.09
N ILE A 83 0.03 -1.37 -5.98
CA ILE A 83 0.85 -0.85 -4.87
C ILE A 83 0.14 -1.05 -3.54
N ALA A 84 -1.16 -0.75 -3.50
CA ALA A 84 -1.97 -0.88 -2.31
C ALA A 84 -2.04 -2.33 -1.87
N MET A 85 -2.27 -3.31 -2.76
CA MET A 85 -2.44 -4.70 -2.35
C MET A 85 -1.12 -5.44 -2.15
N HIS A 86 -0.13 -5.23 -3.03
CA HIS A 86 1.09 -6.06 -3.07
C HIS A 86 2.36 -5.31 -2.65
N GLY A 87 2.25 -4.01 -2.41
CA GLY A 87 3.36 -3.18 -1.96
C GLY A 87 4.27 -2.68 -3.08
N PRO A 88 5.20 -1.78 -2.73
CA PRO A 88 5.98 -1.01 -3.70
C PRO A 88 6.98 -1.87 -4.48
N ASP A 89 7.68 -2.80 -3.83
CA ASP A 89 8.69 -3.64 -4.49
C ASP A 89 8.07 -4.67 -5.45
N TYR A 90 6.83 -5.10 -5.21
CA TYR A 90 6.09 -5.93 -6.17
C TYR A 90 5.66 -5.10 -7.37
N ALA A 91 5.01 -3.96 -7.13
CA ALA A 91 4.54 -3.07 -8.19
C ALA A 91 5.68 -2.63 -9.13
N CYS A 92 6.85 -2.28 -8.59
CA CYS A 92 8.02 -1.94 -9.40
C CYS A 92 8.48 -3.08 -10.32
N ARG A 93 8.37 -4.33 -9.89
CA ARG A 93 8.77 -5.48 -10.72
C ARG A 93 7.70 -5.83 -11.74
N ALA A 94 6.43 -5.85 -11.32
CA ALA A 94 5.31 -6.27 -12.15
C ALA A 94 4.98 -5.23 -13.24
N LEU A 95 5.14 -3.94 -12.94
CA LEU A 95 4.73 -2.83 -13.81
C LEU A 95 5.93 -2.06 -14.39
N SER A 96 7.16 -2.55 -14.29
CA SER A 96 8.37 -1.80 -14.68
C SER A 96 8.29 -1.25 -16.10
N ASP A 97 7.99 -2.11 -17.07
CA ASP A 97 7.95 -1.74 -18.49
C ASP A 97 6.74 -0.85 -18.80
N ASP A 98 5.59 -1.11 -18.15
CA ASP A 98 4.39 -0.30 -18.30
C ASP A 98 4.58 1.12 -17.76
N LEU A 99 5.19 1.26 -16.57
CA LEU A 99 5.51 2.56 -15.97
C LEU A 99 6.42 3.38 -16.88
N LYS A 100 7.44 2.76 -17.49
CA LYS A 100 8.31 3.41 -18.47
C LYS A 100 7.54 3.85 -19.71
N ALA A 101 6.67 2.99 -20.23
CA ALA A 101 5.85 3.28 -21.40
C ALA A 101 4.89 4.45 -21.13
N TRP A 102 4.18 4.45 -20.00
CA TRP A 102 3.27 5.52 -19.61
C TRP A 102 3.99 6.85 -19.39
N MET A 103 5.16 6.84 -18.75
CA MET A 103 6.00 8.02 -18.59
C MET A 103 6.46 8.58 -19.94
N TYR A 104 6.95 7.72 -20.84
CA TYR A 104 7.35 8.15 -22.18
C TYR A 104 6.17 8.72 -22.99
N GLN A 105 4.98 8.13 -22.86
CA GLN A 105 3.78 8.64 -23.50
C GLN A 105 3.40 10.02 -22.97
N ARG A 106 3.46 10.22 -21.64
CA ARG A 106 2.94 11.41 -20.97
C ARG A 106 3.88 12.60 -21.01
N CYS A 107 5.17 12.40 -20.70
CA CYS A 107 6.11 13.51 -20.57
C CYS A 107 7.40 13.32 -21.39
N LYS A 108 7.46 12.31 -22.27
CA LYS A 108 8.64 12.01 -23.12
C LYS A 108 9.93 11.81 -22.32
N ALA A 109 9.81 11.50 -21.04
CA ALA A 109 10.91 11.19 -20.13
C ALA A 109 10.70 9.79 -19.57
N VAL A 110 11.78 9.06 -19.35
CA VAL A 110 11.77 7.74 -18.70
C VAL A 110 12.77 7.82 -17.54
N PRO A 111 12.31 7.78 -16.28
CA PRO A 111 13.22 7.81 -15.13
C PRO A 111 14.06 6.53 -15.10
N GLN A 112 15.21 6.59 -14.43
CA GLN A 112 16.03 5.39 -14.24
C GLN A 112 15.33 4.41 -13.29
N ASP A 113 15.64 3.12 -13.41
CA ASP A 113 15.02 2.07 -12.58
C ASP A 113 15.20 2.31 -11.08
N ALA A 114 16.37 2.82 -10.68
CA ALA A 114 16.65 3.18 -9.29
C ALA A 114 15.76 4.33 -8.81
N GLU A 115 15.56 5.36 -9.64
CA GLU A 115 14.72 6.52 -9.32
C GLU A 115 13.24 6.13 -9.24
N MET A 116 12.74 5.35 -10.20
CA MET A 116 11.35 4.85 -10.15
C MET A 116 11.10 4.06 -8.87
N LYS A 117 12.04 3.21 -8.47
CA LYS A 117 11.93 2.42 -7.23
C LYS A 117 11.87 3.32 -5.99
N GLU A 118 12.69 4.36 -5.95
CA GLU A 118 12.67 5.35 -4.88
C GLU A 118 11.34 6.12 -4.85
N TRP A 119 10.85 6.55 -6.01
CA TRP A 119 9.63 7.31 -6.14
C TRP A 119 8.38 6.49 -5.81
N VAL A 120 8.31 5.21 -6.17
CA VAL A 120 7.22 4.31 -5.75
C VAL A 120 7.22 4.12 -4.23
N ARG A 121 8.40 4.00 -3.59
CA ARG A 121 8.52 3.90 -2.12
C ARG A 121 8.09 5.19 -1.42
N LEU A 122 8.48 6.33 -1.99
CA LEU A 122 8.04 7.64 -1.52
C LEU A 122 6.53 7.77 -1.64
N TYR A 123 5.96 7.46 -2.81
CA TYR A 123 4.53 7.46 -3.07
C TYR A 123 3.79 6.56 -2.07
N TYR A 124 4.25 5.32 -1.86
CA TYR A 124 3.69 4.39 -0.87
C TYR A 124 3.68 4.98 0.54
N THR A 125 4.75 5.68 0.92
CA THR A 125 4.86 6.33 2.22
C THR A 125 3.88 7.50 2.36
N VAL A 126 3.76 8.33 1.31
CA VAL A 126 2.86 9.49 1.29
C VAL A 126 1.39 9.07 1.27
N LYS A 127 1.04 8.04 0.49
CA LYS A 127 -0.33 7.52 0.31
C LYS A 127 -0.69 6.43 1.30
N LYS A 128 0.11 6.24 2.36
CA LYS A 128 -0.07 5.13 3.32
C LYS A 128 -1.48 5.09 3.92
N GLY A 129 -2.07 6.26 4.22
CA GLY A 129 -3.44 6.34 4.71
C GLY A 129 -4.48 5.86 3.70
N ASP A 130 -4.34 6.27 2.44
CA ASP A 130 -5.25 5.88 1.36
C ASP A 130 -5.12 4.38 1.04
N ILE A 131 -3.89 3.86 1.06
CA ILE A 131 -3.60 2.43 0.90
C ILE A 131 -4.30 1.60 1.99
N ILE A 132 -4.22 2.03 3.25
CA ILE A 132 -4.90 1.34 4.35
C ILE A 132 -6.42 1.35 4.12
N ARG A 133 -6.99 2.50 3.75
CA ARG A 133 -8.43 2.61 3.46
C ARG A 133 -8.85 1.70 2.31
N TYR A 134 -8.07 1.66 1.23
CA TYR A 134 -8.31 0.80 0.09
C TYR A 134 -8.30 -0.69 0.51
N ARG A 135 -7.31 -1.13 1.27
CA ARG A 135 -7.23 -2.51 1.78
C ARG A 135 -8.42 -2.89 2.64
N ILE A 136 -8.85 -1.99 3.53
CA ILE A 136 -10.04 -2.20 4.38
C ILE A 136 -11.27 -2.41 3.49
N ALA A 137 -11.51 -1.51 2.52
CA ALA A 137 -12.66 -1.61 1.63
C ALA A 137 -12.67 -2.94 0.83
N GLN A 138 -11.52 -3.33 0.27
CA GLN A 138 -11.39 -4.61 -0.45
C GLN A 138 -11.65 -5.82 0.46
N THR A 139 -11.14 -5.77 1.70
CA THR A 139 -11.33 -6.83 2.69
C THR A 139 -12.80 -6.95 3.08
N THR A 140 -13.47 -5.83 3.36
CA THR A 140 -14.90 -5.81 3.71
C THR A 140 -15.77 -6.32 2.57
N ALA A 141 -15.47 -5.94 1.32
CA ALA A 141 -16.21 -6.43 0.15
C ALA A 141 -16.11 -7.95 -0.01
N GLN A 142 -14.89 -8.51 0.12
CA GLN A 142 -14.70 -9.96 0.05
C GLN A 142 -15.45 -10.72 1.15
N PHE A 143 -15.48 -10.18 2.38
CA PHE A 143 -16.28 -10.80 3.43
C PHE A 143 -17.76 -10.82 3.08
N ALA A 144 -18.31 -9.72 2.53
CA ALA A 144 -19.72 -9.66 2.15
C ALA A 144 -20.08 -10.71 1.08
N GLU A 145 -19.24 -10.86 0.04
CA GLU A 145 -19.43 -11.87 -1.01
C GLU A 145 -19.42 -13.31 -0.45
N GLU A 146 -18.45 -13.64 0.41
CA GLU A 146 -18.36 -14.97 1.02
C GLU A 146 -19.55 -15.30 1.95
N TYR A 147 -20.18 -14.29 2.58
CA TYR A 147 -21.39 -14.48 3.38
C TYR A 147 -22.62 -14.72 2.51
N GLU A 148 -22.78 -13.98 1.40
CA GLU A 148 -23.90 -14.17 0.45
C GLU A 148 -23.84 -15.53 -0.24
N GLU A 149 -22.65 -16.01 -0.64
CA GLU A 149 -22.49 -17.34 -1.25
C GLU A 149 -22.89 -18.46 -0.28
N LYS A 150 -22.49 -18.37 1.00
CA LYS A 150 -22.86 -19.36 2.02
C LYS A 150 -24.34 -19.37 2.35
N GLU A 151 -24.99 -18.21 2.33
CA GLU A 151 -26.43 -18.13 2.54
C GLU A 151 -27.18 -18.78 1.37
N ASN A 152 -26.74 -18.52 0.14
CA ASN A 152 -27.32 -19.15 -1.06
C ASN A 152 -27.11 -20.67 -1.09
N GLU A 153 -25.96 -21.18 -0.63
CA GLU A 153 -25.72 -22.63 -0.50
C GLU A 153 -26.55 -23.28 0.63
N ALA A 154 -26.87 -22.54 1.69
CA ALA A 154 -27.68 -23.06 2.80
C ALA A 154 -29.19 -23.16 2.48
N TYR A 155 -29.64 -22.43 1.45
CA TYR A 155 -31.05 -22.40 1.00
C TYR A 155 -31.28 -23.06 -0.37
N ALA A 156 -30.26 -23.68 -0.97
CA ALA A 156 -30.34 -24.49 -2.21
C ALA A 156 -30.52 -25.99 -1.89
#